data_AF-A0A351XD50-F1
#
_entry.id   AF-A0A351XD50-F1
#
_cell.length_a   1.000
_cell.length_b   1.000
_cell.length_c   1.000
_cell.angle_alpha   90.00
_cell.angle_beta   90.00
_cell.angle_gamma   90.00
#
_symmetry.space_group_name_H-M   'P 1'
#
loop_
_entity.id
_entity.type
_entity.pdbx_description
1 polymer ?
#
loop_
_entity_poly.entity_id
_entity_poly.type
_entity_poly.pdbx_seq_one_letter_code
_entity_poly.pdbx_strand_id
1 'polypeptide(L)'
;GCLEAQSDSVLLAAGAVAAGLAACPDAGTAVLDGSAGPALVEELASHGLSVVEAEDPLTATADLLFVGSKVGVIDHVAADRLQARVVVPTGPLPITTRAVAHCRRNGVLALPDFVTTVGPLVGGVDAVRDTVSSIIGDVAGHADGPILGACERAEAFLAGWLADLPFGRPMAA
;
A
#
# COMPACT_ATOMS: atom_id res chain seq x y z
N GLY A 1 7.08 -10.39 22.53
CA GLY A 1 6.74 -11.70 21.95
C GLY A 1 5.40 -11.65 21.25
N CYS A 2 4.35 -12.26 21.81
CA CYS A 2 3.03 -12.30 21.16
C CYS A 2 2.25 -10.97 21.22
N LEU A 3 2.38 -10.21 22.31
CA LEU A 3 1.69 -8.91 22.47
C LEU A 3 2.24 -7.84 21.51
N GLU A 4 3.56 -7.83 21.30
CA GLU A 4 4.21 -6.93 20.33
C GLU A 4 3.79 -7.29 18.90
N ALA A 5 3.82 -8.57 18.52
CA ALA A 5 3.35 -8.99 17.20
C ALA A 5 1.86 -8.67 16.95
N GLN A 6 1.02 -8.80 17.98
CA GLN A 6 -0.39 -8.40 17.89
C GLN A 6 -0.53 -6.88 17.71
N SER A 7 0.22 -6.09 18.49
CA SER A 7 0.27 -4.63 18.34
C SER A 7 0.76 -4.22 16.93
N ASP A 8 1.80 -4.87 16.42
CA ASP A 8 2.35 -4.57 15.10
C ASP A 8 1.36 -4.87 13.98
N SER A 9 0.62 -5.98 14.08
CA SER A 9 -0.43 -6.31 13.10
C SER A 9 -1.58 -5.29 13.07
N VAL A 10 -1.97 -4.74 14.22
CA VAL A 10 -2.98 -3.68 14.32
C VAL A 10 -2.45 -2.38 13.72
N LEU A 11 -1.21 -2.01 14.02
CA LEU A 11 -0.59 -0.80 13.45
C LEU A 11 -0.39 -0.91 11.93
N LEU A 12 0.01 -2.08 11.43
CA LEU A 12 0.08 -2.35 9.99
C LEU A 12 -1.30 -2.23 9.34
N ALA A 13 -2.33 -2.84 9.93
CA ALA A 13 -3.69 -2.77 9.41
C ALA A 13 -4.20 -1.33 9.31
N ALA A 14 -4.02 -0.54 10.36
CA ALA A 14 -4.39 0.88 10.39
C ALA A 14 -3.70 1.67 9.28
N GLY A 15 -2.39 1.47 9.07
CA GLY A 15 -1.64 2.13 8.00
C GLY A 15 -2.12 1.73 6.61
N ALA A 16 -2.29 0.42 6.37
CA ALA A 16 -2.71 -0.08 5.07
C ALA A 16 -4.12 0.41 4.69
N VAL A 17 -5.09 0.36 5.61
CA VAL A 17 -6.47 0.83 5.34
C VAL A 17 -6.51 2.35 5.16
N ALA A 18 -5.78 3.11 5.99
CA ALA A 18 -5.66 4.56 5.84
C ALA A 18 -5.07 4.96 4.48
N ALA A 19 -4.08 4.20 3.98
CA ALA A 19 -3.50 4.41 2.66
C ALA A 19 -4.52 4.15 1.54
N GLY A 20 -5.22 3.03 1.59
CA GLY A 20 -6.25 2.67 0.61
C GLY A 20 -7.34 3.72 0.51
N LEU A 21 -7.87 4.17 1.65
CA LEU A 21 -8.92 5.20 1.72
C LEU A 21 -8.44 6.59 1.31
N ALA A 22 -7.18 6.95 1.59
CA ALA A 22 -6.64 8.23 1.11
C ALA A 22 -6.48 8.27 -0.42
N ALA A 23 -6.14 7.13 -1.04
CA ALA A 23 -6.04 7.01 -2.50
C ALA A 23 -7.40 6.82 -3.19
N CYS A 24 -8.37 6.22 -2.50
CA CYS A 24 -9.69 5.88 -3.01
C CYS A 24 -10.76 6.14 -1.92
N PRO A 25 -11.19 7.41 -1.74
CA PRO A 25 -12.08 7.79 -0.63
C PRO A 25 -13.49 7.20 -0.70
N ASP A 26 -13.91 6.74 -1.88
CA ASP A 26 -15.20 6.12 -2.13
C ASP A 26 -15.15 4.59 -2.16
N ALA A 27 -14.03 3.98 -1.73
CA ALA A 27 -13.89 2.53 -1.67
C ALA A 27 -14.94 1.88 -0.74
N GLY A 28 -15.63 0.87 -1.25
CA GLY A 28 -16.56 0.04 -0.47
C GLY A 28 -16.17 -1.45 -0.43
N THR A 29 -15.26 -1.87 -1.31
CA THR A 29 -14.87 -3.28 -1.45
C THR A 29 -13.36 -3.47 -1.37
N ALA A 30 -12.94 -4.55 -0.73
CA ALA A 30 -11.54 -4.92 -0.63
C ALA A 30 -11.35 -6.41 -0.93
N VAL A 31 -10.23 -6.77 -1.54
CA VAL A 31 -9.79 -8.16 -1.70
C VAL A 31 -8.39 -8.33 -1.10
N LEU A 32 -8.12 -9.51 -0.56
CA LEU A 32 -6.91 -9.81 0.20
C LEU A 32 -6.17 -10.98 -0.48
N ASP A 33 -4.86 -10.86 -0.72
CA ASP A 33 -4.05 -11.94 -1.33
C ASP A 33 -3.70 -13.10 -0.38
N GLY A 34 -4.33 -13.17 0.78
CA GLY A 34 -4.04 -14.12 1.85
C GLY A 34 -2.89 -13.72 2.77
N SER A 35 -2.20 -12.60 2.53
CA SER A 35 -1.23 -12.03 3.50
C SER A 35 -1.89 -11.31 4.68
N ALA A 36 -3.20 -11.09 4.59
CA ALA A 36 -3.97 -10.39 5.59
C ALA A 36 -4.15 -11.23 6.87
N GLY A 37 -3.78 -10.66 8.01
CA GLY A 37 -4.17 -11.17 9.32
C GLY A 37 -5.57 -10.68 9.74
N PRO A 38 -6.13 -11.22 10.85
CA PRO A 38 -7.44 -10.83 11.35
C PRO A 38 -7.57 -9.33 11.64
N ALA A 39 -6.49 -8.67 12.09
CA ALA A 39 -6.47 -7.24 12.33
C ALA A 39 -6.80 -6.39 11.09
N LEU A 40 -6.38 -6.83 9.89
CA LEU A 40 -6.70 -6.12 8.65
C LEU A 40 -8.18 -6.25 8.29
N VAL A 41 -8.76 -7.44 8.50
CA VAL A 41 -10.19 -7.68 8.27
C VAL A 41 -11.04 -6.85 9.25
N GLU A 42 -10.65 -6.80 10.52
CA GLU A 42 -11.31 -5.98 11.55
C GLU A 42 -11.24 -4.48 11.23
N GLU A 43 -10.07 -3.98 10.82
CA GLU A 43 -9.90 -2.58 10.43
C GLU A 43 -10.79 -2.22 9.22
N LEU A 44 -10.78 -3.05 8.16
CA LEU A 44 -11.64 -2.87 6.99
C LEU A 44 -13.13 -2.82 7.37
N ALA A 45 -13.58 -3.75 8.22
CA ALA A 45 -14.96 -3.80 8.69
C ALA A 45 -15.33 -2.56 9.51
N SER A 46 -14.41 -2.04 10.34
CA SER A 46 -14.62 -0.82 11.13
C SER A 46 -14.82 0.43 10.26
N HIS A 47 -14.27 0.41 9.04
CA HIS A 47 -14.43 1.45 8.03
C HIS A 47 -15.57 1.16 7.03
N GLY A 48 -16.32 0.08 7.22
CA GLY A 48 -17.47 -0.28 6.38
C GLY A 48 -17.12 -0.91 5.02
N LEU A 49 -15.89 -1.37 4.82
CA LEU A 49 -15.49 -2.08 3.61
C LEU A 49 -15.87 -3.56 3.70
N SER A 50 -16.49 -4.09 2.64
CA SER A 50 -16.75 -5.53 2.52
C SER A 50 -15.57 -6.25 1.87
N VAL A 51 -15.13 -7.34 2.50
CA VAL A 51 -14.14 -8.24 1.89
C VAL A 51 -14.81 -9.10 0.83
N VAL A 52 -14.24 -9.10 -0.38
CA VAL A 52 -14.66 -9.92 -1.51
C VAL A 52 -13.87 -11.23 -1.47
N GLU A 53 -14.58 -12.33 -1.33
CA GLU A 53 -14.01 -13.68 -1.46
C GLU A 53 -13.82 -14.01 -2.94
N ALA A 54 -12.60 -14.37 -3.33
CA ALA A 54 -12.25 -14.72 -4.71
C ALA A 54 -11.25 -15.87 -4.73
N GLU A 55 -11.37 -16.75 -5.74
CA GLU A 55 -10.42 -17.85 -5.95
C GLU A 55 -9.03 -17.32 -6.34
N ASP A 56 -8.99 -16.30 -7.19
CA ASP A 56 -7.78 -15.53 -7.50
C ASP A 56 -7.96 -14.06 -7.07
N PRO A 57 -7.40 -13.66 -5.93
CA PRO A 57 -7.45 -12.29 -5.44
C PRO A 57 -6.96 -11.23 -6.45
N LEU A 58 -6.02 -11.58 -7.33
CA LEU A 58 -5.40 -10.63 -8.25
C LEU A 58 -6.31 -10.25 -9.43
N THR A 59 -7.30 -11.09 -9.73
CA THR A 59 -8.25 -10.87 -10.83
C THR A 59 -9.65 -10.51 -10.34
N ALA A 60 -9.86 -10.44 -9.02
CA ALA A 60 -11.12 -10.02 -8.43
C ALA A 60 -11.39 -8.53 -8.67
N THR A 61 -12.64 -8.19 -9.02
CA THR A 61 -13.09 -6.79 -9.06
C THR A 61 -13.32 -6.29 -7.63
N ALA A 62 -12.59 -5.25 -7.24
CA ALA A 62 -12.72 -4.58 -5.95
C ALA A 62 -12.22 -3.12 -6.04
N ASP A 63 -12.46 -2.30 -5.03
CA ASP A 63 -11.84 -0.98 -4.98
C ASP A 63 -10.37 -1.10 -4.55
N LEU A 64 -10.09 -1.90 -3.53
CA LEU A 64 -8.77 -2.09 -2.94
C LEU A 64 -8.31 -3.54 -3.04
N LEU A 65 -7.06 -3.76 -3.46
CA LEU A 65 -6.37 -5.05 -3.39
C LEU A 65 -5.22 -4.94 -2.40
N PHE A 66 -5.27 -5.69 -1.30
CA PHE A 66 -4.19 -5.76 -0.31
C PHE A 66 -3.23 -6.91 -0.63
N VAL A 67 -1.94 -6.59 -0.78
CA VAL A 67 -0.93 -7.54 -1.27
C VAL A 67 0.36 -7.53 -0.45
N GLY A 68 0.84 -8.71 -0.09
CA GLY A 68 2.03 -8.84 0.74
C GLY A 68 2.52 -10.27 0.92
N SER A 69 1.91 -11.23 0.22
CA SER A 69 2.20 -12.67 0.37
C SER A 69 3.65 -13.02 0.01
N LYS A 70 4.25 -12.26 -0.92
CA LYS A 70 5.67 -12.36 -1.31
C LYS A 70 6.14 -11.11 -2.06
N VAL A 71 7.46 -10.95 -2.11
CA VAL A 71 8.14 -9.98 -2.97
C VAL A 71 7.78 -10.23 -4.44
N GLY A 72 7.46 -9.16 -5.17
CA GLY A 72 7.17 -9.20 -6.60
C GLY A 72 5.91 -9.97 -6.99
N VAL A 73 4.97 -10.19 -6.05
CA VAL A 73 3.68 -10.85 -6.36
C VAL A 73 2.91 -10.11 -7.46
N ILE A 74 3.05 -8.79 -7.52
CA ILE A 74 2.56 -7.95 -8.62
C ILE A 74 3.73 -7.68 -9.58
N ASP A 75 3.84 -8.54 -10.59
CA ASP A 75 4.65 -8.30 -11.77
C ASP A 75 3.83 -7.62 -12.88
N HIS A 76 4.47 -7.34 -14.02
CA HIS A 76 3.80 -6.75 -15.18
C HIS A 76 2.65 -7.59 -15.76
N VAL A 77 2.72 -8.92 -15.67
CA VAL A 77 1.65 -9.82 -16.16
C VAL A 77 0.46 -9.78 -15.21
N ALA A 78 0.70 -9.78 -13.90
CA ALA A 78 -0.33 -9.59 -12.90
C ALA A 78 -0.98 -8.20 -13.02
N ALA A 79 -0.17 -7.14 -13.16
CA ALA A 79 -0.61 -5.76 -13.31
C ALA A 79 -1.57 -5.55 -14.50
N ASP A 80 -1.37 -6.27 -15.60
CA ASP A 80 -2.24 -6.21 -16.79
C ASP A 80 -3.59 -6.92 -16.60
N ARG A 81 -3.77 -7.67 -15.51
CA ARG A 81 -5.00 -8.41 -15.21
C ARG A 81 -5.75 -7.88 -13.99
N LEU A 82 -5.18 -6.90 -13.29
CA LEU A 82 -5.80 -6.31 -12.11
C LEU A 82 -7.17 -5.72 -12.47
N GLN A 83 -8.15 -6.04 -11.64
CA GLN A 83 -9.48 -5.40 -11.69
C GLN A 83 -9.73 -4.50 -10.48
N ALA A 84 -8.74 -4.35 -9.60
CA ALA A 84 -8.77 -3.42 -8.48
C ALA A 84 -8.38 -2.00 -8.91
N ARG A 85 -8.94 -0.99 -8.25
CA ARG A 85 -8.59 0.43 -8.51
C ARG A 85 -7.28 0.82 -7.85
N VAL A 86 -7.00 0.27 -6.67
CA VAL A 86 -5.79 0.55 -5.87
C VAL A 86 -5.15 -0.75 -5.39
N VAL A 87 -3.84 -0.84 -5.51
CA VAL A 87 -3.02 -1.89 -4.90
C VAL A 87 -2.36 -1.33 -3.64
N VAL A 88 -2.66 -1.93 -2.50
CA VAL A 88 -2.19 -1.53 -1.17
C VAL A 88 -1.22 -2.59 -0.62
N PRO A 89 0.09 -2.30 -0.57
CA PRO A 89 1.02 -3.24 0.04
C PRO A 89 0.79 -3.46 1.53
N THR A 90 0.86 -4.72 1.97
CA THR A 90 0.85 -5.16 3.39
C THR A 90 2.16 -5.81 3.81
N GLY A 91 3.11 -5.93 2.89
CA GLY A 91 4.44 -6.49 3.12
C GLY A 91 5.48 -5.80 2.22
N PRO A 92 6.77 -6.19 2.34
CA PRO A 92 7.85 -5.56 1.61
C PRO A 92 7.88 -5.97 0.14
N LEU A 93 8.07 -4.97 -0.72
CA LEU A 93 8.34 -5.05 -2.16
C LEU A 93 7.38 -5.95 -2.97
N PRO A 94 6.04 -5.92 -2.77
CA PRO A 94 5.14 -6.79 -3.50
C PRO A 94 5.00 -6.38 -4.98
N ILE A 95 5.39 -5.15 -5.35
CA ILE A 95 5.23 -4.59 -6.69
C ILE A 95 6.60 -4.43 -7.34
N THR A 96 6.78 -5.04 -8.51
CA THR A 96 8.02 -4.90 -9.30
C THR A 96 8.06 -3.54 -10.01
N THR A 97 9.26 -3.07 -10.35
CA THR A 97 9.45 -1.80 -11.08
C THR A 97 8.65 -1.75 -12.39
N ARG A 98 8.64 -2.86 -13.15
CA ARG A 98 7.87 -2.92 -14.41
C ARG A 98 6.37 -2.86 -14.14
N ALA A 99 5.89 -3.51 -13.07
CA ALA A 99 4.48 -3.48 -12.71
C ALA A 99 3.97 -2.08 -12.41
N VAL A 100 4.78 -1.21 -11.79
CA VAL A 100 4.40 0.20 -11.53
C VAL A 100 4.00 0.91 -12.83
N ALA A 101 4.78 0.72 -13.91
CA ALA A 101 4.48 1.32 -15.20
C ALA A 101 3.19 0.75 -15.85
N HIS A 102 2.92 -0.53 -15.65
CA HIS A 102 1.71 -1.20 -16.14
C HIS A 102 0.47 -0.75 -15.35
N CYS A 103 0.53 -0.73 -14.01
CA CYS A 103 -0.53 -0.19 -13.17
C CYS A 103 -0.93 1.22 -13.61
N ARG A 104 0.06 2.11 -13.79
CA ARG A 104 -0.18 3.48 -14.27
C ARG A 104 -0.88 3.52 -15.63
N ARG A 105 -0.42 2.71 -16.59
CA ARG A 105 -1.04 2.64 -17.93
C ARG A 105 -2.50 2.19 -17.85
N ASN A 106 -2.81 1.30 -16.92
CA ASN A 106 -4.13 0.70 -16.75
C ASN A 106 -5.03 1.49 -15.79
N GLY A 107 -4.57 2.65 -15.28
CA GLY A 107 -5.33 3.48 -14.34
C GLY A 107 -5.43 2.90 -12.93
N VAL A 108 -4.57 1.95 -12.56
CA VAL A 108 -4.49 1.35 -11.23
C VAL A 108 -3.45 2.09 -10.40
N LEU A 109 -3.83 2.54 -9.20
CA LEU A 109 -2.90 3.19 -8.27
C LEU A 109 -2.11 2.14 -7.49
N ALA A 110 -0.81 2.05 -7.77
CA ALA A 110 0.12 1.25 -6.97
C ALA A 110 0.68 2.12 -5.82
N LEU A 111 0.37 1.75 -4.57
CA LEU A 111 0.84 2.51 -3.40
C LEU A 111 2.26 2.09 -2.95
N PRO A 112 3.02 3.00 -2.32
CA PRO A 112 4.36 2.73 -1.79
C PRO A 112 4.32 1.89 -0.50
N ASP A 113 4.93 0.72 -0.54
CA ASP A 113 5.00 -0.21 0.60
C ASP A 113 5.66 0.37 1.84
N PHE A 114 6.74 1.16 1.66
CA PHE A 114 7.44 1.84 2.73
C PHE A 114 6.61 2.93 3.42
N VAL A 115 5.44 3.29 2.87
CA VAL A 115 4.46 4.15 3.54
C VAL A 115 3.32 3.30 4.11
N THR A 116 2.74 2.39 3.32
CA THR A 116 1.56 1.62 3.76
C THR A 116 1.86 0.69 4.94
N THR A 117 3.12 0.26 5.09
CA THR A 117 3.55 -0.67 6.15
C THR A 117 4.25 0.01 7.32
N VAL A 118 4.30 1.35 7.37
CA VAL A 118 5.08 2.12 8.37
C VAL A 118 4.53 2.04 9.80
N GLY A 119 3.34 1.48 9.98
CA GLY A 119 2.58 1.49 11.24
C GLY A 119 3.42 1.18 12.50
N PRO A 120 4.12 0.04 12.56
CA PRO A 120 4.97 -0.32 13.70
C PRO A 120 6.10 0.68 14.02
N LEU A 121 6.56 1.46 13.04
CA LEU A 121 7.62 2.45 13.22
C LEU A 121 7.09 3.80 13.76
N VAL A 122 5.85 4.16 13.44
CA VAL A 122 5.21 5.39 13.92
C VAL A 122 4.69 5.19 15.35
N GLY A 123 3.96 4.09 15.58
CA GLY A 123 3.31 3.79 16.85
C GLY A 123 2.02 4.60 17.08
N GLY A 124 1.04 3.98 17.75
CA GLY A 124 -0.27 4.58 18.01
C GLY A 124 -1.19 4.61 16.78
N VAL A 125 -2.38 4.02 16.88
CA VAL A 125 -3.30 3.83 15.74
C VAL A 125 -3.66 5.15 15.06
N ASP A 126 -4.05 6.18 15.83
CA ASP A 126 -4.46 7.46 15.25
C ASP A 126 -3.29 8.19 14.56
N ALA A 127 -2.11 8.17 15.18
CA ALA A 127 -0.90 8.77 14.59
C ALA A 127 -0.50 8.06 13.29
N VAL A 128 -0.66 6.73 13.22
CA VAL A 128 -0.45 5.96 11.99
C VAL A 128 -1.43 6.40 10.90
N ARG A 129 -2.74 6.44 11.20
CA ARG A 129 -3.76 6.84 10.23
C ARG A 129 -3.50 8.25 9.69
N ASP A 130 -3.26 9.22 10.57
CA ASP A 130 -2.99 10.61 10.19
C ASP A 130 -1.73 10.73 9.33
N THR A 131 -0.64 10.08 9.73
CA THR A 131 0.63 10.12 9.01
C THR A 131 0.48 9.52 7.61
N VAL A 132 -0.10 8.31 7.52
CA VAL A 132 -0.22 7.59 6.25
C VAL A 132 -1.22 8.28 5.33
N SER A 133 -2.39 8.69 5.81
CA SER A 133 -3.37 9.40 4.98
C SER A 133 -2.84 10.73 4.47
N SER A 134 -2.09 11.49 5.29
CA SER A 134 -1.41 12.71 4.82
C SER A 134 -0.41 12.40 3.71
N ILE A 135 0.45 11.38 3.88
CA ILE A 135 1.46 11.06 2.88
C ILE A 135 0.83 10.61 1.57
N ILE A 136 -0.14 9.70 1.63
CA ILE A 136 -0.81 9.18 0.45
C ILE A 136 -1.64 10.27 -0.24
N GLY A 137 -2.32 11.13 0.52
CA GLY A 137 -3.07 12.27 -0.04
C GLY A 137 -2.18 13.21 -0.86
N ASP A 138 -0.93 13.45 -0.42
CA ASP A 138 0.02 14.31 -1.14
C ASP A 138 0.54 13.67 -2.45
N VAL A 139 0.62 12.34 -2.54
CA VAL A 139 1.30 11.65 -3.66
C VAL A 139 0.35 10.87 -4.57
N ALA A 140 -0.91 10.65 -4.18
CA ALA A 140 -1.86 9.85 -4.96
C ALA A 140 -2.09 10.39 -6.38
N GLY A 141 -2.08 11.72 -6.53
CA GLY A 141 -2.23 12.42 -7.81
C GLY A 141 -0.93 12.67 -8.57
N HIS A 142 0.20 12.12 -8.14
CA HIS A 142 1.49 12.35 -8.79
C HIS A 142 1.48 11.84 -10.24
N ALA A 143 2.02 12.62 -11.17
CA ALA A 143 1.95 12.32 -12.61
C ALA A 143 2.57 10.97 -12.98
N ASP A 144 3.64 10.58 -12.28
CA ASP A 144 4.29 9.28 -12.48
C ASP A 144 3.79 8.18 -11.52
N GLY A 145 2.77 8.48 -10.73
CA GLY A 145 2.14 7.57 -9.78
C GLY A 145 2.66 7.68 -8.34
N PRO A 146 1.93 7.09 -7.37
CA PRO A 146 2.15 7.33 -5.93
C PRO A 146 3.53 6.91 -5.43
N ILE A 147 4.07 5.79 -5.93
CA ILE A 147 5.41 5.31 -5.55
C ILE A 147 6.49 6.35 -5.90
N LEU A 148 6.45 6.92 -7.12
CA LEU A 148 7.46 7.91 -7.50
C LEU A 148 7.29 9.22 -6.73
N GLY A 149 6.05 9.68 -6.53
CA GLY A 149 5.78 10.87 -5.72
C GLY A 149 6.27 10.73 -4.28
N ALA A 150 6.10 9.55 -3.67
CA ALA A 150 6.62 9.27 -2.34
C ALA A 150 8.16 9.21 -2.29
N CYS A 151 8.81 8.66 -3.32
CA CYS A 151 10.27 8.70 -3.44
C CYS A 151 10.77 10.14 -3.52
N GLU A 152 10.18 10.98 -4.39
CA GLU A 152 10.58 12.37 -4.55
C GLU A 152 10.38 13.19 -3.28
N ARG A 153 9.28 12.96 -2.57
CA ARG A 153 9.06 13.55 -1.24
C ARG A 153 10.15 13.12 -0.24
N ALA A 154 10.49 11.85 -0.19
CA ALA A 154 11.52 11.34 0.71
C ALA A 154 12.90 11.91 0.34
N GLU A 155 13.24 11.95 -0.95
CA GLU A 155 14.47 12.55 -1.48
C GLU A 155 14.56 14.04 -1.14
N ALA A 156 13.48 14.80 -1.27
CA ALA A 156 13.44 16.21 -0.89
C ALA A 156 13.68 16.43 0.61
N PHE A 157 13.11 15.57 1.47
CA PHE A 157 13.39 15.58 2.90
C PHE A 157 14.86 15.23 3.20
N LEU A 158 15.39 14.19 2.55
CA LEU A 158 16.79 13.76 2.68
C LEU A 158 17.80 14.82 2.19
N ALA A 159 17.49 15.55 1.13
CA ALA A 159 18.33 16.64 0.62
C ALA A 159 18.44 17.82 1.61
N GLY A 160 17.54 17.92 2.60
CA GLY A 160 17.61 18.94 3.65
C GLY A 160 18.78 18.75 4.64
N TRP A 161 19.40 17.57 4.66
CA TRP A 161 20.39 17.19 5.68
C TRP A 161 21.47 16.20 5.21
N LEU A 162 21.36 15.63 3.99
CA LEU A 162 22.40 14.83 3.34
C LEU A 162 22.98 15.60 2.14
N ALA A 163 24.30 15.50 1.94
CA ALA A 163 24.99 16.08 0.79
C ALA A 163 24.75 15.28 -0.50
N ASP A 164 24.67 13.95 -0.38
CA ASP A 164 24.41 13.02 -1.48
C ASP A 164 23.22 12.11 -1.13
N LEU A 165 22.35 11.85 -2.10
CA LEU A 165 21.20 10.97 -1.91
C LEU A 165 21.60 9.48 -2.04
N PRO A 166 20.89 8.56 -1.34
CA PRO A 166 21.07 7.13 -1.54
C PRO A 166 20.89 6.71 -3.00
N PHE A 167 21.67 5.72 -3.45
CA PHE A 167 21.58 5.23 -4.82
C PHE A 167 20.34 4.37 -5.04
N GLY A 168 19.58 4.68 -6.10
CA GLY A 168 18.43 3.89 -6.56
C GLY A 168 17.13 4.20 -5.82
N ARG A 169 16.04 3.55 -6.26
CA ARG A 169 14.72 3.63 -5.62
C ARG A 169 14.38 2.30 -4.94
N PRO A 170 13.57 2.29 -3.87
CA PRO A 170 13.23 1.09 -3.11
C PRO A 170 12.19 0.24 -3.87
N MET A 171 12.56 -0.32 -5.02
CA MET A 171 11.68 -1.15 -5.84
C MET A 171 12.34 -2.50 -6.15
N ALA A 172 11.53 -3.55 -6.20
CA ALA A 172 11.99 -4.84 -6.72
C ALA A 172 12.27 -4.74 -8.24
N ALA A 173 13.29 -5.45 -8.69
CA ALA A 173 13.67 -5.55 -10.10
C ALA A 173 12.61 -6.30 -10.92
#